data_AF-A0A6L3F0W2-F1
#
_entry.id   AF-A0A6L3F0W2-F1
#
_cell.length_a   1.000
_cell.length_b   1.000
_cell.length_c   1.000
_cell.angle_alpha   90.00
_cell.angle_beta   90.00
_cell.angle_gamma   90.00
#
_symmetry.space_group_name_H-M   'P 1'
#
loop_
_entity.id
_entity.type
_entity.pdbx_description
1 polymer ?
#
loop_
_entity_poly.entity_id
_entity_poly.type
_entity_poly.pdbx_seq_one_letter_code
_entity_poly.pdbx_strand_id
1 'polypeptide(L)'
;MGQISYWRIILATGLALLLIITAVSCQQPSTADAPVTALATATILPTATLEKKPLSAPGVPTSTSIEEASPTPIPVTNTPMPSEMTPHMQVVFDFLTALQNGLTAAESGQYLSEDLQTAVNDGRPLPTIVGIRDEVPSFDLSDLTDNSLIDGAVIRAIFNYEAPTYAIFRLVQENDAWRIKNIAQHNLVQTAVTRDLLKAEFAIINYYQALANDQLDVALALLTSNAQQTFTADALTPISTGLRRVTVTTLQPVRASDERITFYIRLFTTPHLEKPGLWREGDNPRWLTLVRSDAGWQIDQIITSATLADVKTWERINISPINMTLDVPSEWIQAGQDWVWSPDDLGLPGVGVRWADLGDIENDDVLLPLNRQAISQQPISLGWSQGTQYTFQQIGDNGAAINAETHILVRSDRRVYDFYAVADTVKALDAMRPVLQRMVAAVVIHDPEATAYNSIEVTTSFLATLIRDRSGASSLPYLSEEMLEGGADYQALLHLLAVSDVYRSFDATWLENTADGQAKVLVTLHFADDVIQKRLFTLQGDDEGTWYIIKIEPTSG
;
A
#
# COMPACT_ATOMS: atom_id res chain seq x y z
N MET A 1 -42.71 10.08 -58.89
CA MET A 1 -41.98 10.63 -57.72
C MET A 1 -41.22 9.48 -57.10
N GLY A 2 -39.89 9.35 -57.10
CA GLY A 2 -38.79 9.78 -57.97
C GLY A 2 -37.85 8.54 -58.03
N GLN A 3 -37.53 8.07 -59.23
CA GLN A 3 -36.17 8.03 -59.83
C GLN A 3 -35.12 7.17 -59.10
N ILE A 4 -34.25 6.37 -59.74
CA ILE A 4 -34.04 5.85 -61.11
C ILE A 4 -32.95 4.76 -60.94
N SER A 5 -33.00 3.70 -61.75
CA SER A 5 -31.97 2.67 -61.92
C SER A 5 -30.66 3.18 -62.58
N TYR A 6 -29.56 2.41 -62.56
CA TYR A 6 -28.67 2.06 -63.71
C TYR A 6 -27.15 1.89 -63.39
N TRP A 7 -26.65 0.69 -63.68
CA TRP A 7 -25.43 0.31 -64.46
C TRP A 7 -23.96 0.65 -64.08
N ARG A 8 -23.18 -0.42 -63.88
CA ARG A 8 -21.95 -0.90 -64.59
C ARG A 8 -21.11 0.02 -65.54
N ILE A 9 -19.76 -0.08 -65.35
CA ILE A 9 -18.60 -0.15 -66.30
C ILE A 9 -17.68 1.09 -66.52
N ILE A 10 -16.35 0.79 -66.58
CA ILE A 10 -15.14 1.46 -67.18
C ILE A 10 -14.10 1.91 -66.12
N LEU A 11 -12.78 1.66 -66.15
CA LEU A 11 -11.85 0.75 -66.84
C LEU A 11 -10.43 0.96 -66.22
N ALA A 12 -9.53 0.01 -66.48
CA ALA A 12 -8.17 -0.13 -65.95
C ALA A 12 -7.11 0.88 -66.44
N THR A 13 -6.05 1.04 -65.62
CA THR A 13 -4.60 1.23 -65.94
C THR A 13 -3.89 1.44 -64.59
N GLY A 14 -2.84 0.75 -64.13
CA GLY A 14 -1.71 0.14 -64.81
C GLY A 14 -0.44 0.94 -64.44
N LEU A 15 0.37 0.47 -63.48
CA LEU A 15 1.82 0.70 -63.53
C LEU A 15 2.57 -0.28 -62.62
N ALA A 16 3.49 -0.99 -63.26
CA ALA A 16 4.47 -1.87 -62.66
C ALA A 16 5.57 -1.08 -61.93
N LEU A 17 6.13 -1.66 -60.87
CA LEU A 17 7.55 -1.45 -60.57
C LEU A 17 8.21 -2.78 -60.21
N LEU A 18 9.08 -3.18 -61.13
CA LEU A 18 10.09 -4.21 -61.06
C LEU A 18 11.22 -3.73 -60.12
N LEU A 19 11.63 -4.54 -59.15
CA LEU A 19 13.00 -4.45 -58.63
C LEU A 19 13.52 -5.86 -58.33
N ILE A 20 14.72 -6.07 -58.84
CA ILE A 20 15.40 -7.32 -59.15
C ILE A 20 16.72 -7.27 -58.35
N ILE A 21 17.11 -8.43 -57.77
CA ILE A 21 18.48 -8.86 -57.39
C ILE A 21 19.05 -8.19 -56.09
N THR A 22 19.67 -8.88 -55.13
CA THR A 22 20.60 -10.04 -55.20
C THR A 22 20.56 -10.86 -53.90
N ALA A 23 20.62 -12.18 -54.03
CA ALA A 23 21.12 -13.07 -52.99
C ALA A 23 22.65 -12.98 -52.92
N VAL A 24 23.21 -12.88 -51.71
CA VAL A 24 24.63 -13.12 -51.46
C VAL A 24 24.76 -14.40 -50.66
N SER A 25 25.32 -15.40 -51.34
CA SER A 25 25.80 -16.66 -50.78
C SER A 25 27.30 -16.48 -50.50
N CYS A 26 27.75 -16.82 -49.29
CA CYS A 26 29.15 -17.12 -48.94
C CYS A 26 29.11 -18.08 -47.74
N GLN A 27 29.22 -19.39 -47.99
CA GLN A 27 30.46 -20.17 -47.83
C GLN A 27 30.95 -20.31 -46.38
N GLN A 28 30.61 -21.47 -45.81
CA GLN A 28 31.38 -22.17 -44.78
C GLN A 28 32.85 -22.34 -45.20
N PRO A 29 33.73 -22.49 -44.19
CA PRO A 29 34.62 -23.64 -44.19
C PRO A 29 34.50 -24.44 -42.89
N SER A 30 34.42 -25.76 -43.04
CA SER A 30 34.67 -26.73 -41.97
C SER A 30 36.16 -27.06 -41.91
N THR A 31 36.72 -27.22 -40.70
CA THR A 31 37.76 -28.21 -40.41
C THR A 31 37.77 -28.61 -38.93
N ALA A 32 37.42 -29.89 -38.71
CA ALA A 32 38.04 -30.91 -37.85
C ALA A 32 38.49 -30.62 -36.39
N ASP A 33 37.83 -31.34 -35.47
CA ASP A 33 38.33 -32.21 -34.37
C ASP A 33 39.72 -31.98 -33.74
N ALA A 34 39.74 -31.77 -32.41
CA ALA A 34 40.19 -32.74 -31.38
C ALA A 34 40.47 -32.07 -30.00
N PRO A 35 40.44 -32.83 -28.88
CA PRO A 35 40.02 -32.33 -27.56
C PRO A 35 41.19 -32.04 -26.60
N VAL A 36 41.03 -31.09 -25.67
CA VAL A 36 41.84 -31.03 -24.44
C VAL A 36 41.03 -30.46 -23.26
N THR A 37 41.06 -31.22 -22.18
CA THR A 37 40.57 -30.90 -20.84
C THR A 37 41.49 -29.89 -20.13
N ALA A 38 40.88 -29.00 -19.34
CA ALA A 38 41.34 -28.53 -18.02
C ALA A 38 41.92 -27.10 -17.84
N LEU A 39 41.54 -26.60 -16.66
CA LEU A 39 42.06 -25.52 -15.80
C LEU A 39 41.73 -24.05 -16.14
N ALA A 40 40.86 -23.53 -15.29
CA ALA A 40 40.64 -22.11 -15.05
C ALA A 40 41.94 -21.42 -14.57
N THR A 41 42.33 -20.38 -15.29
CA THR A 41 43.25 -19.34 -14.81
C THR A 41 42.57 -18.00 -15.00
N ALA A 42 42.37 -17.30 -13.88
CA ALA A 42 41.84 -15.95 -13.85
C ALA A 42 42.77 -15.00 -14.63
N THR A 43 42.20 -14.30 -15.62
CA THR A 43 42.91 -13.25 -16.35
C THR A 43 42.61 -11.91 -15.66
N ILE A 44 43.66 -11.31 -15.11
CA ILE A 44 43.66 -9.95 -14.55
C ILE A 44 43.66 -8.98 -15.74
N LEU A 45 42.64 -8.13 -15.84
CA LEU A 45 42.58 -7.03 -16.81
C LEU A 45 43.66 -5.98 -16.50
N PRO A 46 44.26 -5.34 -17.53
CA PRO A 46 45.30 -4.34 -17.32
C PRO A 46 44.72 -3.06 -16.72
N THR A 47 45.37 -2.57 -15.67
CA THR A 47 45.16 -1.27 -15.06
C THR A 47 45.43 -0.17 -16.08
N ALA A 48 44.39 0.46 -16.60
CA ALA A 48 44.52 1.70 -17.36
C ALA A 48 44.90 2.84 -16.40
N THR A 49 46.14 3.31 -16.49
CA THR A 49 46.60 4.53 -15.83
C THR A 49 45.96 5.73 -16.55
N LEU A 50 44.95 6.34 -15.92
CA LEU A 50 44.39 7.61 -16.38
C LEU A 50 45.35 8.76 -16.02
N GLU A 51 45.93 9.34 -17.05
CA GLU A 51 46.72 10.56 -17.03
C GLU A 51 45.85 11.74 -16.57
N LYS A 52 46.15 12.31 -15.40
CA LYS A 52 45.49 13.50 -14.85
C LYS A 52 45.81 14.73 -15.70
N LYS A 53 44.93 15.06 -16.63
CA LYS A 53 44.85 16.40 -17.23
C LYS A 53 44.25 17.36 -16.17
N PRO A 54 44.90 18.50 -15.84
CA PRO A 54 44.34 19.44 -14.88
C PRO A 54 43.09 20.10 -15.49
N LEU A 55 41.93 19.78 -14.92
CA LEU A 55 40.69 20.51 -15.19
C LEU A 55 40.79 21.87 -14.46
N SER A 56 40.67 22.95 -15.23
CA SER A 56 40.51 24.29 -14.68
C SER A 56 39.33 24.31 -13.70
N ALA A 57 39.55 24.85 -12.50
CA ALA A 57 38.54 24.96 -11.47
C ALA A 57 37.32 25.74 -11.98
N PRO A 58 36.08 25.23 -11.78
CA PRO A 58 34.89 26.06 -11.91
C PRO A 58 35.00 27.19 -10.89
N GLY A 59 34.75 28.42 -11.33
CA GLY A 59 34.74 29.58 -10.44
C GLY A 59 33.84 29.31 -9.24
N VAL A 60 34.39 29.48 -8.04
CA VAL A 60 33.65 29.48 -6.79
C VAL A 60 32.53 30.50 -6.92
N PRO A 61 31.24 30.11 -6.89
CA PRO A 61 30.18 31.09 -6.74
C PRO A 61 30.40 31.74 -5.37
N THR A 62 30.65 33.04 -5.36
CA THR A 62 30.61 33.86 -4.16
C THR A 62 29.28 33.59 -3.46
N SER A 63 29.30 32.89 -2.33
CA SER A 63 28.15 32.79 -1.43
C SER A 63 27.81 34.20 -0.96
N THR A 64 26.84 34.82 -1.62
CA THR A 64 26.08 35.90 -1.02
C THR A 64 25.33 35.27 0.14
N SER A 65 25.81 35.50 1.36
CA SER A 65 25.10 35.16 2.57
C SER A 65 23.78 35.93 2.54
N ILE A 66 22.70 35.27 2.17
CA ILE A 66 21.36 35.80 2.39
C ILE A 66 21.18 35.66 3.90
N GLU A 67 21.27 36.79 4.60
CA GLU A 67 20.85 36.91 5.99
C GLU A 67 19.37 36.52 6.02
N GLU A 68 19.10 35.26 6.37
CA GLU A 68 17.77 34.72 6.54
C GLU A 68 17.15 35.52 7.67
N ALA A 69 16.26 36.44 7.31
CA ALA A 69 15.61 37.32 8.27
C ALA A 69 14.98 36.45 9.36
N SER A 70 15.48 36.59 10.60
CA SER A 70 14.88 35.91 11.74
C SER A 70 13.38 36.22 11.72
N PRO A 71 12.51 35.20 11.79
CA PRO A 71 11.07 35.43 11.76
C PRO A 71 10.74 36.45 12.85
N THR A 72 10.04 37.52 12.47
CA THR A 72 9.60 38.54 13.42
C THR A 72 8.78 37.84 14.50
N PRO A 73 9.16 37.89 15.79
CA PRO A 73 8.42 37.23 16.84
C PRO A 73 6.98 37.73 16.82
N ILE A 74 6.03 36.80 16.80
CA ILE A 74 4.61 37.14 16.87
C ILE A 74 4.40 37.81 18.24
N PRO A 75 3.85 39.03 18.30
CA PRO A 75 3.66 39.72 19.56
C PRO A 75 2.75 38.89 20.47
N VAL A 76 3.27 38.51 21.64
CA VAL A 76 2.51 37.84 22.69
C VAL A 76 1.36 38.77 23.08
N THR A 77 0.14 38.41 22.69
CA THR A 77 -1.07 39.15 23.05
C THR A 77 -1.60 38.58 24.36
N ASN A 78 -1.92 39.45 25.31
CA ASN A 78 -2.48 39.03 26.60
C ASN A 78 -3.75 38.21 26.37
N THR A 79 -3.76 36.97 26.87
CA THR A 79 -4.93 36.08 26.81
C THR A 79 -6.08 36.68 27.62
N PRO A 80 -7.26 36.95 27.01
CA PRO A 80 -8.39 37.50 27.73
C PRO A 80 -8.91 36.49 28.77
N MET A 81 -9.25 36.99 29.97
CA MET A 81 -9.81 36.15 31.01
C MET A 81 -11.25 35.73 30.65
N PRO A 82 -11.62 34.44 30.71
CA PRO A 82 -12.99 33.98 30.54
C PRO A 82 -13.98 34.74 31.45
N SER A 83 -15.17 35.04 30.94
CA SER A 83 -16.20 35.78 31.69
C SER A 83 -16.75 35.01 32.90
N GLU A 84 -16.66 33.68 32.87
CA GLU A 84 -16.99 32.79 33.98
C GLU A 84 -15.84 31.80 34.16
N MET A 85 -15.10 31.92 35.27
CA MET A 85 -13.97 31.06 35.58
C MET A 85 -14.32 30.14 36.75
N THR A 86 -14.38 28.84 36.49
CA THR A 86 -14.55 27.83 37.54
C THR A 86 -13.20 27.51 38.21
N PRO A 87 -13.18 26.93 39.42
CA PRO A 87 -11.93 26.58 40.11
C PRO A 87 -11.00 25.67 39.29
N HIS A 88 -11.55 24.73 38.52
CA HIS A 88 -10.78 23.83 37.65
C HIS A 88 -10.36 24.49 36.33
N MET A 89 -11.16 25.40 35.75
CA MET A 89 -10.69 26.24 34.64
C MET A 89 -9.50 27.11 35.05
N GLN A 90 -9.52 27.66 36.28
CA GLN A 90 -8.43 28.48 36.81
C GLN A 90 -7.11 27.71 36.84
N VAL A 91 -7.12 26.42 37.21
CA VAL A 91 -5.91 25.58 37.21
C VAL A 91 -5.31 25.45 35.81
N VAL A 92 -6.13 25.23 34.79
CA VAL A 92 -5.64 25.14 33.40
C VAL A 92 -5.17 26.50 32.89
N PHE A 93 -5.89 27.57 33.21
CA PHE A 93 -5.50 28.93 32.87
C PHE A 93 -4.13 29.28 33.46
N ASP A 94 -3.94 29.05 34.76
CA ASP A 94 -2.69 29.34 35.46
C ASP A 94 -1.53 28.49 34.92
N PHE A 95 -1.79 27.21 34.64
CA PHE A 95 -0.81 26.30 34.03
C PHE A 95 -0.36 26.78 32.65
N LEU A 96 -1.28 27.13 31.75
CA LEU A 96 -0.96 27.61 30.41
C LEU A 96 -0.30 29.00 30.43
N THR A 97 -0.72 29.86 31.36
CA THR A 97 -0.08 31.17 31.58
C THR A 97 1.35 31.02 32.10
N ALA A 98 1.59 30.06 33.00
CA ALA A 98 2.94 29.75 33.48
C ALA A 98 3.84 29.32 32.32
N LEU A 99 3.34 28.43 31.45
CA LEU A 99 4.06 28.00 30.25
C LEU A 99 4.31 29.15 29.26
N GLN A 100 3.32 30.02 29.04
CA GLN A 100 3.44 31.18 28.16
C GLN A 100 4.54 32.16 28.62
N ASN A 101 4.73 32.28 29.93
CA ASN A 101 5.76 33.13 30.54
C ASN A 101 7.16 32.49 30.60
N GLY A 102 7.35 31.33 29.96
CA GLY A 102 8.63 30.62 29.96
C GLY A 102 9.03 30.06 31.32
N LEU A 103 8.06 29.86 32.24
CA LEU A 103 8.35 29.28 33.54
C LEU A 103 8.84 27.85 33.40
N THR A 104 9.70 27.46 34.34
CA THR A 104 10.34 26.16 34.36
C THR A 104 9.35 25.06 34.71
N ALA A 105 9.70 23.81 34.39
CA ALA A 105 8.95 22.63 34.80
C ALA A 105 8.61 22.61 36.31
N ALA A 106 9.50 23.13 37.16
CA ALA A 106 9.30 23.22 38.60
C ALA A 106 8.15 24.14 39.00
N GLU A 107 7.95 25.25 38.28
CA GLU A 107 6.94 26.26 38.59
C GLU A 107 5.56 25.88 38.06
N SER A 108 5.51 25.26 36.87
CA SER A 108 4.28 24.69 36.30
C SER A 108 3.86 23.38 36.98
N GLY A 109 4.81 22.68 37.62
CA GLY A 109 4.59 21.36 38.21
C GLY A 109 3.52 21.33 39.29
N GLN A 110 3.29 22.44 40.00
CA GLN A 110 2.26 22.54 41.05
C GLN A 110 0.82 22.33 40.54
N TYR A 111 0.57 22.51 39.25
CA TYR A 111 -0.74 22.32 38.63
C TYR A 111 -0.94 20.89 38.10
N LEU A 112 0.11 20.09 38.04
CA LEU A 112 0.10 18.72 37.55
C LEU A 112 -0.19 17.73 38.68
N SER A 113 -0.84 16.61 38.38
CA SER A 113 -0.98 15.49 39.33
C SER A 113 0.38 14.88 39.66
N GLU A 114 0.46 14.11 40.74
CA GLU A 114 1.70 13.42 41.14
C GLU A 114 2.27 12.54 40.00
N ASP A 115 1.40 11.86 39.26
CA ASP A 115 1.78 11.03 38.10
C ASP A 115 2.43 11.84 36.97
N LEU A 116 1.86 13.01 36.64
CA LEU A 116 2.41 13.89 35.61
C LEU A 116 3.68 14.59 36.08
N GLN A 117 3.75 15.02 37.33
CA GLN A 117 4.98 15.56 37.92
C GLN A 117 6.12 14.53 37.84
N THR A 118 5.84 13.27 38.15
CA THR A 118 6.81 12.18 37.99
C THR A 118 7.25 12.03 36.53
N ALA A 119 6.32 12.09 35.57
CA ALA A 119 6.65 12.04 34.14
C ALA A 119 7.61 13.16 33.70
N VAL A 120 7.39 14.37 34.21
CA VAL A 120 8.21 15.55 33.93
C VAL A 120 9.60 15.39 34.56
N ASN A 121 9.65 14.94 35.81
CA ASN A 121 10.90 14.72 36.54
C ASN A 121 11.76 13.61 35.94
N ASP A 122 11.14 12.63 35.26
CA ASP A 122 11.82 11.60 34.48
C ASP A 122 12.44 12.13 33.16
N GLY A 123 12.46 13.46 32.95
CA GLY A 123 13.16 14.12 31.85
C GLY A 123 12.31 14.37 30.61
N ARG A 124 10.99 14.20 30.67
CA ARG A 124 10.10 14.60 29.57
C ARG A 124 9.86 16.11 29.61
N PRO A 125 10.17 16.84 28.52
CA PRO A 125 9.89 18.27 28.48
C PRO A 125 8.38 18.53 28.63
N LEU A 126 8.01 19.50 29.45
CA LEU A 126 6.61 19.92 29.58
C LEU A 126 5.98 20.25 28.21
N PRO A 127 6.63 20.99 27.31
CA PRO A 127 6.09 21.26 25.97
C PRO A 127 5.76 19.98 25.21
N THR A 128 6.54 18.91 25.37
CA THR A 128 6.25 17.59 24.76
C THR A 128 5.03 16.90 25.40
N ILE A 129 4.84 17.04 26.72
CA ILE A 129 3.69 16.45 27.42
C ILE A 129 2.39 17.19 27.06
N VAL A 130 2.45 18.52 26.98
CA VAL A 130 1.30 19.35 26.60
C VAL A 130 1.13 19.39 25.08
N GLY A 131 2.16 18.96 24.34
CA GLY A 131 2.37 19.01 22.90
C GLY A 131 2.40 20.42 22.29
N ILE A 132 2.70 21.43 23.10
CA ILE A 132 2.81 22.82 22.66
C ILE A 132 4.17 23.00 21.98
N ARG A 133 4.21 23.71 20.84
CA ARG A 133 5.44 23.96 20.07
C ARG A 133 6.16 25.16 20.66
N ASP A 134 7.21 24.94 21.46
CA ASP A 134 8.21 25.89 22.02
C ASP A 134 7.70 27.16 22.75
N GLU A 135 6.59 27.76 22.32
CA GLU A 135 5.91 28.92 22.89
C GLU A 135 4.38 28.66 22.91
N VAL A 136 3.71 29.04 24.00
CA VAL A 136 2.24 28.99 24.06
C VAL A 136 1.68 30.27 23.41
N PRO A 137 0.86 30.18 22.35
CA PRO A 137 0.16 31.35 21.81
C PRO A 137 -0.92 31.82 22.79
N SER A 138 -1.72 32.83 22.43
CA SER A 138 -2.95 33.08 23.18
C SER A 138 -3.87 31.84 23.10
N PHE A 139 -4.70 31.65 24.12
CA PHE A 139 -5.56 30.47 24.20
C PHE A 139 -6.96 30.80 24.74
N ASP A 140 -7.96 30.03 24.31
CA ASP A 140 -9.33 30.15 24.79
C ASP A 140 -9.72 28.88 25.56
N LEU A 141 -10.35 29.05 26.73
CA LEU A 141 -10.80 27.94 27.56
C LEU A 141 -12.31 27.69 27.43
N SER A 142 -12.70 26.43 27.39
CA SER A 142 -14.09 26.00 27.52
C SER A 142 -14.20 24.91 28.59
N ASP A 143 -15.13 25.07 29.52
CA ASP A 143 -15.50 24.01 30.45
C ASP A 143 -16.35 22.97 29.70
N LEU A 144 -15.86 21.75 29.64
CA LEU A 144 -16.55 20.60 29.06
C LEU A 144 -16.98 19.60 30.14
N THR A 145 -16.89 19.99 31.41
CA THR A 145 -17.21 19.12 32.53
C THR A 145 -18.67 18.72 32.46
N ASP A 146 -18.89 17.43 32.26
CA ASP A 146 -20.18 16.77 32.37
C ASP A 146 -20.15 15.91 33.63
N ASN A 147 -20.86 16.33 34.67
CA ASN A 147 -20.91 15.67 35.98
C ASN A 147 -21.37 14.21 35.92
N SER A 148 -21.84 13.73 34.76
CA SER A 148 -22.28 12.35 34.56
C SER A 148 -21.20 11.40 34.04
N LEU A 149 -20.05 11.90 33.56
CA LEU A 149 -19.12 11.09 32.74
C LEU A 149 -17.78 10.76 33.42
N ILE A 150 -17.41 11.43 34.52
CA ILE A 150 -16.04 11.39 35.07
C ILE A 150 -15.98 11.82 36.54
N ASP A 151 -15.15 11.12 37.33
CA ASP A 151 -14.63 11.63 38.61
C ASP A 151 -13.57 12.70 38.34
N GLY A 152 -14.01 13.93 38.05
CA GLY A 152 -13.12 15.04 37.80
C GLY A 152 -13.73 16.15 36.94
N ALA A 153 -12.85 16.95 36.33
CA ALA A 153 -13.24 18.02 35.43
C ALA A 153 -12.52 17.94 34.08
N VAL A 154 -13.13 18.49 33.04
CA VAL A 154 -12.54 18.52 31.69
C VAL A 154 -12.58 19.94 31.16
N ILE A 155 -11.41 20.44 30.79
CA ILE A 155 -11.25 21.74 30.16
C ILE A 155 -10.67 21.55 28.77
N ARG A 156 -11.26 22.23 27.78
CA ARG A 156 -10.65 22.38 26.47
C ARG A 156 -9.91 23.70 26.40
N ALA A 157 -8.67 23.69 25.95
CA ALA A 157 -7.95 24.89 25.55
C ALA A 157 -7.78 24.89 24.03
N ILE A 158 -8.17 25.97 23.36
CA ILE A 158 -7.90 26.21 21.94
C ILE A 158 -6.69 27.13 21.88
N PHE A 159 -5.60 26.69 21.22
CA PHE A 159 -4.39 27.48 21.03
C PHE A 159 -4.47 28.23 19.70
N ASN A 160 -4.33 29.55 19.77
CA ASN A 160 -4.50 30.46 18.64
C ASN A 160 -3.22 30.56 17.77
N TYR A 161 -2.74 29.42 17.28
CA TYR A 161 -1.73 29.37 16.22
C TYR A 161 -2.33 29.77 14.87
N GLU A 162 -1.49 29.91 13.83
CA GLU A 162 -1.93 30.10 12.44
C GLU A 162 -2.91 29.01 11.99
N ALA A 163 -2.66 27.77 12.40
CA ALA A 163 -3.61 26.67 12.35
C ALA A 163 -4.04 26.32 13.78
N PRO A 164 -5.25 26.71 14.24
CA PRO A 164 -5.68 26.47 15.61
C PRO A 164 -5.61 24.99 15.97
N THR A 165 -4.97 24.69 17.09
CA THR A 165 -4.95 23.35 17.69
C THR A 165 -5.71 23.40 19.01
N TYR A 166 -6.20 22.28 19.52
CA TYR A 166 -6.73 22.25 20.88
C TYR A 166 -6.12 21.14 21.71
N ALA A 167 -6.10 21.36 23.03
CA ALA A 167 -5.81 20.32 24.00
C ALA A 167 -6.97 20.14 24.96
N ILE A 168 -7.19 18.90 25.37
CA ILE A 168 -8.15 18.52 26.40
C ILE A 168 -7.38 18.21 27.68
N PHE A 169 -7.68 18.95 28.73
CA PHE A 169 -7.13 18.79 30.06
C PHE A 169 -8.14 18.04 30.92
N ARG A 170 -7.74 16.88 31.43
CA ARG A 170 -8.51 16.17 32.47
C ARG A 170 -7.93 16.52 33.82
N LEU A 171 -8.76 16.94 34.74
CA LEU A 171 -8.39 17.30 36.10
C LEU A 171 -8.97 16.32 37.10
N VAL A 172 -8.23 16.07 38.16
CA VAL A 172 -8.62 15.28 39.33
C VAL A 172 -8.44 16.14 40.58
N GLN A 173 -9.17 15.82 41.66
CA GLN A 173 -8.97 16.45 42.96
C GLN A 173 -7.97 15.62 43.78
N GLU A 174 -6.82 16.20 44.09
CA GLU A 174 -5.74 15.59 44.89
C GLU A 174 -5.38 16.54 46.04
N ASN A 175 -5.43 16.06 47.28
CA ASN A 175 -5.14 16.86 48.49
C ASN A 175 -5.94 18.18 48.53
N ASP A 176 -7.25 18.09 48.30
CA ASP A 176 -8.19 19.22 48.25
C ASP A 176 -7.90 20.27 47.15
N ALA A 177 -7.02 19.97 46.19
CA ALA A 177 -6.70 20.85 45.08
C ALA A 177 -6.95 20.18 43.72
N TRP A 178 -7.40 20.97 42.74
CA TRP A 178 -7.49 20.50 41.36
C TRP A 178 -6.09 20.35 40.75
N ARG A 179 -5.87 19.23 40.07
CA ARG A 179 -4.61 18.88 39.40
C ARG A 179 -4.87 18.32 38.01
N ILE A 180 -4.09 18.75 37.04
CA ILE A 180 -4.12 18.22 35.68
C ILE A 180 -3.56 16.80 35.73
N LYS A 181 -4.40 15.82 35.41
CA LYS A 181 -4.07 14.39 35.39
C LYS A 181 -3.65 13.90 34.00
N ASN A 182 -4.23 14.48 32.96
CA ASN A 182 -3.97 14.08 31.59
C ASN A 182 -4.16 15.26 30.63
N ILE A 183 -3.37 15.28 29.56
CA ILE A 183 -3.45 16.25 28.49
C ILE A 183 -3.46 15.47 27.17
N ALA A 184 -4.51 15.64 26.37
CA ALA A 184 -4.63 15.05 25.03
C ALA A 184 -4.65 16.15 23.98
N GLN A 185 -3.82 16.00 22.94
CA GLN A 185 -3.74 16.97 21.85
C GLN A 185 -4.49 16.54 20.60
N HIS A 186 -5.06 17.52 19.93
CA HIS A 186 -5.85 17.33 18.72
C HIS A 186 -5.45 18.37 17.67
N ASN A 187 -5.14 17.86 16.46
CA ASN A 187 -5.01 18.68 15.27
C ASN A 187 -6.39 18.70 14.58
N LEU A 188 -7.08 19.84 14.58
CA LEU A 188 -8.34 19.95 13.86
C LEU A 188 -8.13 20.39 12.42
N VAL A 189 -8.87 19.73 11.53
CA VAL A 189 -9.59 20.40 10.45
C VAL A 189 -10.93 20.86 11.05
N GLN A 190 -11.36 22.10 10.78
CA GLN A 190 -12.47 22.83 11.41
C GLN A 190 -13.89 22.22 11.31
N THR A 191 -14.10 20.95 11.65
CA THR A 191 -15.44 20.46 11.97
C THR A 191 -15.73 20.74 13.43
N ALA A 192 -16.93 21.27 13.71
CA ALA A 192 -17.36 21.51 15.08
C ALA A 192 -17.21 20.19 15.87
N VAL A 193 -16.31 20.18 16.86
CA VAL A 193 -16.17 19.05 17.79
C VAL A 193 -17.53 18.84 18.45
N THR A 194 -18.23 17.78 18.04
CA THR A 194 -19.52 17.45 18.61
C THR A 194 -19.32 16.89 20.02
N ARG A 195 -20.32 17.06 20.89
CA ARG A 195 -20.32 16.41 22.20
C ARG A 195 -20.14 14.89 22.09
N ASP A 196 -20.63 14.29 21.01
CA ASP A 196 -20.50 12.85 20.76
C ASP A 196 -19.07 12.44 20.41
N LEU A 197 -18.33 13.26 19.64
CA LEU A 197 -16.91 13.01 19.39
C LEU A 197 -16.14 12.93 20.70
N LEU A 198 -16.26 13.94 21.57
CA LEU A 198 -15.59 13.98 22.89
C LEU A 198 -15.88 12.74 23.75
N LYS A 199 -17.12 12.26 23.74
CA LYS A 199 -17.49 11.02 24.46
C LYS A 199 -16.76 9.80 23.91
N ALA A 200 -16.61 9.70 22.59
CA ALA A 200 -15.83 8.64 21.96
C ALA A 200 -14.34 8.74 22.30
N GLU A 201 -13.77 9.96 22.30
CA GLU A 201 -12.38 10.18 22.72
C GLU A 201 -12.15 9.74 24.18
N PHE A 202 -13.11 10.03 25.07
CA PHE A 202 -13.05 9.59 26.45
C PHE A 202 -13.12 8.09 26.61
N ALA A 203 -13.93 7.39 25.82
CA ALA A 203 -13.97 5.93 25.84
C ALA A 203 -12.58 5.34 25.51
N ILE A 204 -11.88 5.89 24.51
CA ILE A 204 -10.51 5.47 24.14
C ILE A 204 -9.54 5.74 25.29
N ILE A 205 -9.52 6.97 25.83
CA ILE A 205 -8.59 7.35 26.90
C ILE A 205 -8.82 6.48 28.14
N ASN A 206 -10.08 6.30 28.55
CA ASN A 206 -10.46 5.49 29.70
C ASN A 206 -10.08 4.02 29.50
N TYR A 207 -10.22 3.48 28.29
CA TYR A 207 -9.85 2.10 27.99
C TYR A 207 -8.36 1.85 28.22
N TYR A 208 -7.49 2.68 27.65
CA TYR A 208 -6.05 2.51 27.83
C TYR A 208 -5.60 2.84 29.26
N GLN A 209 -6.22 3.80 29.93
CA GLN A 209 -5.97 4.06 31.36
C GLN A 209 -6.34 2.85 32.23
N ALA A 210 -7.49 2.23 31.98
CA ALA A 210 -7.91 1.02 32.69
C ALA A 210 -6.91 -0.12 32.47
N LEU A 211 -6.41 -0.30 31.24
CA LEU A 211 -5.34 -1.28 30.96
C LEU A 211 -4.04 -0.97 31.71
N ALA A 212 -3.60 0.27 31.80
CA ALA A 212 -2.37 0.62 32.52
C ALA A 212 -2.51 0.49 34.05
N ASN A 213 -3.75 0.56 34.57
CA ASN A 213 -4.05 0.43 36.00
C ASN A 213 -4.47 -0.99 36.41
N ASP A 214 -4.34 -1.99 35.52
CA ASP A 214 -4.76 -3.37 35.77
C ASP A 214 -6.26 -3.51 36.13
N GLN A 215 -7.10 -2.61 35.58
CA GLN A 215 -8.55 -2.57 35.80
C GLN A 215 -9.29 -3.25 34.63
N LEU A 216 -9.07 -4.56 34.46
CA LEU A 216 -9.58 -5.31 33.29
C LEU A 216 -11.10 -5.24 33.13
N ASP A 217 -11.87 -5.28 34.22
CA ASP A 217 -13.34 -5.19 34.16
C ASP A 217 -13.81 -3.85 33.59
N VAL A 218 -13.10 -2.76 33.92
CA VAL A 218 -13.38 -1.41 33.40
C VAL A 218 -13.01 -1.33 31.92
N ALA A 219 -11.86 -1.90 31.53
CA ALA A 219 -11.45 -1.94 30.13
C ALA A 219 -12.45 -2.74 29.27
N LEU A 220 -12.91 -3.89 29.77
CA LEU A 220 -13.91 -4.74 29.09
C LEU A 220 -15.26 -4.04 28.92
N ALA A 221 -15.71 -3.28 29.93
CA ALA A 221 -16.97 -2.53 29.85
C ALA A 221 -16.98 -1.46 28.75
N LEU A 222 -15.80 -0.97 28.35
CA LEU A 222 -15.64 0.00 27.26
C LEU A 222 -15.57 -0.65 25.88
N LEU A 223 -15.58 -1.98 25.79
CA LEU A 223 -15.64 -2.74 24.54
C LEU A 223 -17.09 -3.15 24.20
N THR A 224 -17.40 -3.28 22.92
CA THR A 224 -18.65 -3.91 22.48
C THR A 224 -18.66 -5.41 22.79
N SER A 225 -19.84 -6.03 22.83
CA SER A 225 -19.95 -7.49 22.95
C SER A 225 -19.24 -8.25 21.82
N ASN A 226 -19.11 -7.64 20.64
CA ASN A 226 -18.36 -8.18 19.51
C ASN A 226 -16.84 -8.12 19.78
N ALA A 227 -16.32 -6.96 20.16
CA ALA A 227 -14.92 -6.78 20.55
C ALA A 227 -14.49 -7.70 21.69
N GLN A 228 -15.36 -7.92 22.68
CA GLN A 228 -15.09 -8.81 23.82
C GLN A 228 -14.87 -10.27 23.43
N GLN A 229 -15.33 -10.71 22.24
CA GLN A 229 -15.03 -12.07 21.74
C GLN A 229 -13.55 -12.22 21.38
N THR A 230 -12.91 -11.12 20.96
CA THR A 230 -11.48 -11.08 20.63
C THR A 230 -10.64 -10.69 21.86
N PHE A 231 -11.11 -9.70 22.62
CA PHE A 231 -10.42 -9.12 23.76
C PHE A 231 -11.07 -9.60 25.07
N THR A 232 -10.90 -10.88 25.40
CA THR A 232 -11.36 -11.45 26.67
C THR A 232 -10.48 -10.98 27.84
N ALA A 233 -10.93 -11.19 29.09
CA ALA A 233 -10.10 -10.91 30.29
C ALA A 233 -8.73 -11.61 30.21
N ASP A 234 -8.71 -12.87 29.80
CA ASP A 234 -7.47 -13.64 29.62
C ASP A 234 -6.57 -13.06 28.53
N ALA A 235 -7.15 -12.57 27.43
CA ALA A 235 -6.39 -11.93 26.34
C ALA A 235 -5.86 -10.54 26.74
N LEU A 236 -6.59 -9.79 27.56
CA LEU A 236 -6.18 -8.47 28.05
C LEU A 236 -5.18 -8.54 29.20
N THR A 237 -5.17 -9.61 29.99
CA THR A 237 -4.24 -9.79 31.11
C THR A 237 -2.76 -9.58 30.72
N PRO A 238 -2.20 -10.26 29.70
CA PRO A 238 -0.80 -10.03 29.29
C PRO A 238 -0.57 -8.63 28.68
N ILE A 239 -1.60 -8.00 28.11
CA ILE A 239 -1.52 -6.62 27.59
C ILE A 239 -1.41 -5.64 28.76
N SER A 240 -2.28 -5.78 29.76
CA SER A 240 -2.34 -4.91 30.92
C SER A 240 -1.12 -5.08 31.83
N THR A 241 -0.78 -6.31 32.19
CA THR A 241 0.35 -6.59 33.09
C THR A 241 1.71 -6.20 32.51
N GLY A 242 1.86 -6.19 31.18
CA GLY A 242 3.06 -5.73 30.48
C GLY A 242 3.13 -4.21 30.28
N LEU A 243 2.09 -3.46 30.64
CA LEU A 243 2.01 -2.01 30.46
C LEU A 243 2.28 -1.31 31.80
N ARG A 244 3.37 -0.56 31.91
CA ARG A 244 3.63 0.27 33.09
C ARG A 244 2.93 1.63 32.99
N ARG A 245 3.02 2.27 31.82
CA ARG A 245 2.42 3.59 31.56
C ARG A 245 1.94 3.67 30.12
N VAL A 246 0.83 4.38 29.91
CA VAL A 246 0.33 4.74 28.57
C VAL A 246 -0.12 6.19 28.57
N THR A 247 0.13 6.88 27.47
CA THR A 247 -0.40 8.21 27.19
C THR A 247 -0.88 8.23 25.76
N VAL A 248 -2.12 8.66 25.54
CA VAL A 248 -2.63 8.92 24.20
C VAL A 248 -2.04 10.26 23.74
N THR A 249 -1.05 10.21 22.85
CA THR A 249 -0.33 11.40 22.38
C THR A 249 -0.93 11.99 21.11
N THR A 250 -1.68 11.20 20.36
CA THR A 250 -2.46 11.67 19.20
C THR A 250 -3.78 10.95 19.20
N LEU A 251 -4.86 11.70 18.97
CA LEU A 251 -6.19 11.15 18.79
C LEU A 251 -6.89 11.92 17.66
N GLN A 252 -6.91 11.31 16.49
CA GLN A 252 -7.39 11.94 15.27
C GLN A 252 -8.59 11.16 14.73
N PRO A 253 -9.79 11.76 14.70
CA PRO A 253 -10.92 11.15 14.01
C PRO A 253 -10.60 11.13 12.51
N VAL A 254 -10.66 9.93 11.92
CA VAL A 254 -10.47 9.73 10.48
C VAL A 254 -11.81 9.68 9.77
N ARG A 255 -12.83 9.12 10.42
CA ARG A 255 -14.21 9.08 9.94
C ARG A 255 -15.16 9.22 11.11
N ALA A 256 -16.22 10.02 10.95
CA ALA A 256 -17.25 10.18 11.98
C ALA A 256 -18.64 10.18 11.35
N SER A 257 -19.53 9.40 11.94
CA SER A 257 -20.99 9.44 11.76
C SER A 257 -21.67 9.44 13.13
N ASP A 258 -22.99 9.58 13.16
CA ASP A 258 -23.76 9.58 14.40
C ASP A 258 -23.71 8.23 15.16
N GLU A 259 -23.39 7.14 14.45
CA GLU A 259 -23.39 5.77 14.98
C GLU A 259 -22.00 5.15 15.09
N ARG A 260 -21.01 5.65 14.32
CA ARG A 260 -19.68 5.06 14.20
C ARG A 260 -18.61 6.13 14.05
N ILE A 261 -17.51 6.00 14.78
CA ILE A 261 -16.34 6.87 14.64
C ILE A 261 -15.08 6.02 14.59
N THR A 262 -14.24 6.29 13.62
CA THR A 262 -12.93 5.65 13.48
C THR A 262 -11.83 6.64 13.80
N PHE A 263 -10.91 6.23 14.66
CA PHE A 263 -9.77 7.02 15.10
C PHE A 263 -8.46 6.37 14.68
N TYR A 264 -7.55 7.22 14.20
CA TYR A 264 -6.13 6.96 14.30
C TYR A 264 -5.63 7.50 15.63
N ILE A 265 -4.92 6.67 16.39
CA ILE A 265 -4.29 7.11 17.62
C ILE A 265 -2.80 6.76 17.66
N ARG A 266 -2.05 7.55 18.42
CA ARG A 266 -0.70 7.21 18.87
C ARG A 266 -0.69 7.07 20.38
N LEU A 267 -0.18 5.94 20.84
CA LEU A 267 0.04 5.67 22.24
C LEU A 267 1.54 5.76 22.52
N PHE A 268 1.95 6.62 23.42
CA PHE A 268 3.29 6.51 24.00
C PHE A 268 3.22 5.56 25.19
N THR A 269 4.01 4.49 25.18
CA THR A 269 4.00 3.50 26.26
C THR A 269 5.37 3.30 26.89
N THR A 270 5.35 3.00 28.18
CA THR A 270 6.50 2.46 28.91
C THR A 270 6.13 1.04 29.31
N PRO A 271 6.80 0.00 28.76
CA PRO A 271 6.53 -1.38 29.12
C PRO A 271 7.04 -1.69 30.54
N HIS A 272 6.47 -2.72 31.15
CA HIS A 272 6.95 -3.23 32.44
C HIS A 272 8.20 -4.11 32.21
N LEU A 273 9.35 -3.74 32.77
CA LEU A 273 10.62 -4.44 32.52
C LEU A 273 10.63 -5.90 33.01
N GLU A 274 9.89 -6.17 34.10
CA GLU A 274 9.86 -7.50 34.73
C GLU A 274 8.70 -8.39 34.24
N LYS A 275 7.76 -7.82 33.47
CA LYS A 275 6.55 -8.52 33.01
C LYS A 275 6.49 -8.39 31.48
N PRO A 276 7.04 -9.34 30.73
CA PRO A 276 7.07 -9.25 29.27
C PRO A 276 5.64 -9.14 28.73
N GLY A 277 5.41 -8.18 27.84
CA GLY A 277 4.13 -7.94 27.20
C GLY A 277 4.30 -7.49 25.75
N LEU A 278 3.19 -7.14 25.10
CA LEU A 278 3.15 -6.75 23.68
C LEU A 278 3.56 -5.29 23.43
N TRP A 279 3.87 -4.53 24.48
CA TRP A 279 4.16 -3.10 24.39
C TRP A 279 5.62 -2.84 24.04
N ARG A 280 5.82 -1.94 23.07
CA ARG A 280 7.13 -1.40 22.74
C ARG A 280 7.29 -0.07 23.44
N GLU A 281 8.46 0.18 24.02
CA GLU A 281 8.78 1.51 24.54
C GLU A 281 8.65 2.57 23.43
N GLY A 282 8.01 3.69 23.76
CA GLY A 282 7.76 4.78 22.82
C GLY A 282 6.43 4.66 22.08
N ASP A 283 6.40 5.07 20.82
CA ASP A 283 5.17 5.23 20.04
C ASP A 283 4.61 3.92 19.51
N ASN A 284 3.30 3.74 19.73
CA ASN A 284 2.51 2.59 19.36
C ASN A 284 1.25 3.08 18.62
N PRO A 285 1.26 3.14 17.28
CA PRO A 285 0.09 3.54 16.51
C PRO A 285 -1.00 2.47 16.55
N ARG A 286 -2.26 2.89 16.59
CA ARG A 286 -3.44 2.02 16.58
C ARG A 286 -4.56 2.66 15.77
N TRP A 287 -5.39 1.81 15.20
CA TRP A 287 -6.67 2.20 14.62
C TRP A 287 -7.78 1.64 15.50
N LEU A 288 -8.75 2.48 15.85
CA LEU A 288 -9.89 2.09 16.67
C LEU A 288 -11.17 2.48 15.98
N THR A 289 -12.11 1.54 15.93
CA THR A 289 -13.48 1.81 15.53
C THR A 289 -14.35 1.78 16.77
N LEU A 290 -15.11 2.85 17.00
CA LEU A 290 -16.09 2.96 18.06
C LEU A 290 -17.49 2.98 17.45
N VAL A 291 -18.42 2.36 18.17
CA VAL A 291 -19.85 2.38 17.84
C VAL A 291 -20.65 2.95 19.01
N ARG A 292 -21.74 3.63 18.70
CA ARG A 292 -22.67 4.15 19.69
C ARG A 292 -23.64 3.05 20.10
N SER A 293 -23.76 2.80 21.40
CA SER A 293 -24.74 1.91 22.00
C SER A 293 -25.54 2.63 23.09
N ASP A 294 -26.51 1.94 23.70
CA ASP A 294 -27.26 2.45 24.85
C ASP A 294 -26.35 2.75 26.05
N ALA A 295 -25.19 2.11 26.13
CA ALA A 295 -24.18 2.34 27.17
C ALA A 295 -23.23 3.52 26.84
N GLY A 296 -23.40 4.17 25.69
CA GLY A 296 -22.52 5.22 25.18
C GLY A 296 -21.60 4.74 24.06
N TRP A 297 -20.49 5.43 23.85
CA TRP A 297 -19.50 5.02 22.84
C TRP A 297 -18.65 3.88 23.38
N GLN A 298 -18.58 2.78 22.63
CA GLN A 298 -17.78 1.60 22.96
C GLN A 298 -16.85 1.25 21.80
N ILE A 299 -15.68 0.69 22.12
CA ILE A 299 -14.69 0.26 21.15
C ILE A 299 -15.14 -1.08 20.57
N ASP A 300 -15.34 -1.12 19.26
CA ASP A 300 -15.76 -2.29 18.51
C ASP A 300 -14.57 -3.05 17.90
N GLN A 301 -13.52 -2.33 17.51
CA GLN A 301 -12.33 -2.90 16.90
C GLN A 301 -11.07 -2.15 17.32
N ILE A 302 -9.97 -2.89 17.53
CA ILE A 302 -8.63 -2.34 17.76
C ILE A 302 -7.67 -3.05 16.81
N ILE A 303 -7.11 -2.31 15.86
CA ILE A 303 -6.17 -2.85 14.87
C ILE A 303 -4.78 -2.35 15.23
N THR A 304 -3.83 -3.28 15.30
CA THR A 304 -2.42 -2.99 15.56
C THR A 304 -1.59 -3.16 14.29
N SER A 305 -0.51 -2.40 14.13
CA SER A 305 0.40 -2.58 12.98
C SER A 305 1.15 -3.93 13.00
N ALA A 306 1.14 -4.67 14.13
CA ALA A 306 1.79 -5.97 14.25
C ALA A 306 1.04 -7.09 13.50
N THR A 307 -0.25 -6.91 13.24
CA THR A 307 -1.12 -7.94 12.62
C THR A 307 -0.77 -8.25 11.16
N LEU A 308 0.02 -7.41 10.48
CA LEU A 308 0.42 -7.62 9.08
C LEU A 308 1.42 -8.77 8.88
N ALA A 309 2.19 -9.13 9.91
CA ALA A 309 3.15 -10.24 9.85
C ALA A 309 2.50 -11.62 10.05
N ASP A 310 1.23 -11.63 10.49
CA ASP A 310 0.49 -12.83 10.88
C ASP A 310 -0.61 -13.22 9.88
N VAL A 311 -0.59 -12.67 8.65
CA VAL A 311 -1.50 -13.11 7.57
C VAL A 311 -1.23 -14.59 7.28
N LYS A 312 -2.17 -15.46 7.68
CA LYS A 312 -2.05 -16.92 7.54
C LYS A 312 -2.86 -17.48 6.38
N THR A 313 -3.88 -16.76 5.94
CA THR A 313 -4.86 -17.21 4.94
C THR A 313 -4.92 -16.25 3.77
N TRP A 314 -5.04 -16.81 2.56
CA TRP A 314 -5.05 -16.07 1.31
C TRP A 314 -6.27 -16.48 0.50
N GLU A 315 -6.96 -15.49 -0.06
CA GLU A 315 -8.06 -15.66 -0.99
C GLU A 315 -7.62 -15.24 -2.39
N ARG A 316 -7.98 -16.04 -3.39
CA ARG A 316 -7.74 -15.73 -4.79
C ARG A 316 -8.91 -14.91 -5.34
N ILE A 317 -8.62 -13.69 -5.78
CA ILE A 317 -9.60 -12.77 -6.35
C ILE A 317 -9.44 -12.72 -7.87
N ASN A 318 -10.57 -12.67 -8.58
CA ASN A 318 -10.62 -12.40 -10.01
C ASN A 318 -11.07 -10.96 -10.28
N ILE A 319 -10.29 -10.24 -11.07
CA ILE A 319 -10.54 -8.87 -11.49
C ILE A 319 -10.97 -8.91 -12.96
N SER A 320 -12.25 -9.19 -13.16
CA SER A 320 -12.83 -9.44 -14.50
C SER A 320 -12.54 -8.34 -15.53
N PRO A 321 -12.58 -7.02 -15.22
CA PRO A 321 -12.30 -5.97 -16.21
C PRO A 321 -10.91 -6.07 -16.87
N ILE A 322 -9.96 -6.74 -16.22
CA ILE A 322 -8.60 -6.96 -16.74
C ILE A 322 -8.20 -8.42 -16.81
N ASN A 323 -9.16 -9.33 -16.61
CA ASN A 323 -8.97 -10.77 -16.55
C ASN A 323 -7.71 -11.17 -15.76
N MET A 324 -7.53 -10.55 -14.60
CA MET A 324 -6.39 -10.82 -13.73
C MET A 324 -6.87 -11.58 -12.51
N THR A 325 -6.13 -12.62 -12.12
CA THR A 325 -6.28 -13.22 -10.80
C THR A 325 -5.08 -12.91 -9.93
N LEU A 326 -5.31 -12.64 -8.64
CA LEU A 326 -4.26 -12.38 -7.65
C LEU A 326 -4.66 -12.92 -6.27
N ASP A 327 -3.71 -13.05 -5.34
CA ASP A 327 -3.98 -13.42 -3.95
C ASP A 327 -4.00 -12.19 -3.04
N VAL A 328 -4.98 -12.14 -2.14
CA VAL A 328 -5.08 -11.15 -1.05
C VAL A 328 -5.27 -11.85 0.29
N PRO A 329 -4.97 -11.21 1.43
CA PRO A 329 -5.31 -11.77 2.74
C PRO A 329 -6.83 -11.99 2.86
N SER A 330 -7.25 -13.20 3.24
CA SER A 330 -8.68 -13.57 3.28
C SER A 330 -9.49 -12.76 4.28
N GLU A 331 -8.83 -12.22 5.30
CA GLU A 331 -9.45 -11.40 6.34
C GLU A 331 -9.52 -9.92 5.97
N TRP A 332 -9.00 -9.51 4.81
CA TRP A 332 -9.05 -8.13 4.35
C TRP A 332 -10.30 -7.88 3.52
N ILE A 333 -10.85 -6.68 3.68
CA ILE A 333 -12.02 -6.25 2.93
C ILE A 333 -11.60 -5.32 1.81
N GLN A 334 -12.36 -5.36 0.71
CA GLN A 334 -12.17 -4.41 -0.38
C GLN A 334 -12.64 -3.01 0.08
N ALA A 335 -11.72 -2.05 0.10
CA ALA A 335 -11.97 -0.68 0.53
C ALA A 335 -12.37 0.19 -0.67
N GLY A 336 -13.63 0.63 -0.71
CA GLY A 336 -14.15 1.55 -1.73
C GLY A 336 -14.55 0.87 -3.05
N GLN A 337 -14.54 1.65 -4.14
CA GLN A 337 -14.82 1.15 -5.50
C GLN A 337 -13.56 0.68 -6.24
N ASP A 338 -12.38 1.03 -5.69
CA ASP A 338 -11.10 0.66 -6.27
C ASP A 338 -10.75 -0.79 -5.89
N TRP A 339 -9.80 -1.37 -6.61
CA TRP A 339 -9.26 -2.69 -6.31
C TRP A 339 -8.19 -2.58 -5.21
N VAL A 340 -8.62 -2.17 -4.02
CA VAL A 340 -7.81 -2.00 -2.82
C VAL A 340 -8.35 -2.88 -1.72
N TRP A 341 -7.47 -3.63 -1.08
CA TRP A 341 -7.76 -4.44 0.09
C TRP A 341 -7.03 -3.86 1.29
N SER A 342 -7.74 -3.78 2.41
CA SER A 342 -7.22 -3.31 3.69
C SER A 342 -7.77 -4.19 4.81
N PRO A 343 -7.08 -4.30 5.96
CA PRO A 343 -7.64 -4.92 7.16
C PRO A 343 -8.98 -4.30 7.62
N ASP A 344 -9.30 -3.09 7.14
CA ASP A 344 -10.51 -2.32 7.46
C ASP A 344 -11.04 -1.54 6.24
N ASP A 345 -12.12 -0.79 6.43
CA ASP A 345 -12.80 -0.05 5.37
C ASP A 345 -12.18 1.32 5.07
N LEU A 346 -11.02 1.62 5.67
CA LEU A 346 -10.34 2.90 5.55
C LEU A 346 -9.32 2.93 4.41
N GLY A 347 -8.94 1.76 3.91
CA GLY A 347 -7.94 1.64 2.84
C GLY A 347 -6.49 1.83 3.28
N LEU A 348 -6.22 1.99 4.59
CA LEU A 348 -4.88 2.16 5.15
C LEU A 348 -4.67 1.30 6.42
N PRO A 349 -3.59 0.52 6.51
CA PRO A 349 -2.66 0.20 5.43
C PRO A 349 -3.34 -0.73 4.41
N GLY A 350 -3.04 -0.57 3.13
CA GLY A 350 -3.71 -1.32 2.06
C GLY A 350 -2.75 -1.81 0.98
N VAL A 351 -3.17 -2.85 0.26
CA VAL A 351 -2.58 -3.25 -1.02
C VAL A 351 -3.64 -3.11 -2.10
N GLY A 352 -3.24 -2.79 -3.32
CA GLY A 352 -4.17 -2.67 -4.42
C GLY A 352 -3.54 -2.82 -5.78
N VAL A 353 -4.40 -2.76 -6.79
CA VAL A 353 -4.01 -2.77 -8.20
C VAL A 353 -4.73 -1.68 -8.97
N ARG A 354 -3.98 -1.01 -9.84
CA ARG A 354 -4.48 -0.08 -10.86
C ARG A 354 -3.94 -0.50 -12.22
N TRP A 355 -4.55 -0.02 -13.28
CA TRP A 355 -4.06 -0.23 -14.63
C TRP A 355 -4.46 0.93 -15.54
N ALA A 356 -3.74 1.05 -16.66
CA ALA A 356 -4.12 1.91 -17.76
C ALA A 356 -3.72 1.27 -19.09
N ASP A 357 -4.51 1.52 -20.13
CA ASP A 357 -4.20 1.10 -21.49
C ASP A 357 -3.11 2.00 -22.09
N LEU A 358 -2.12 1.41 -22.76
CA LEU A 358 -0.97 2.11 -23.35
C LEU A 358 -1.37 3.07 -24.48
N GLY A 359 -2.56 2.91 -25.07
CA GLY A 359 -3.10 3.85 -26.04
C GLY A 359 -3.53 5.19 -25.41
N ASP A 360 -3.81 5.19 -24.10
CA ASP A 360 -4.37 6.34 -23.39
C ASP A 360 -3.32 7.12 -22.59
N ILE A 361 -2.10 6.59 -22.49
CA ILE A 361 -1.05 7.15 -21.63
C ILE A 361 0.25 7.40 -22.40
N GLU A 362 0.81 8.59 -22.26
CA GLU A 362 2.12 8.94 -22.85
C GLU A 362 3.29 8.45 -21.98
N ASN A 363 3.06 8.27 -20.68
CA ASN A 363 4.06 7.88 -19.68
C ASN A 363 3.42 7.06 -18.55
N ASP A 364 4.11 6.02 -18.11
CA ASP A 364 3.75 5.13 -17.00
C ASP A 364 3.59 5.91 -15.67
N ASP A 365 4.23 7.09 -15.53
CA ASP A 365 4.12 7.97 -14.36
C ASP A 365 2.68 8.42 -14.05
N VAL A 366 1.74 8.30 -14.99
CA VAL A 366 0.32 8.65 -14.78
C VAL A 366 -0.36 7.79 -13.71
N LEU A 367 0.15 6.57 -13.49
CA LEU A 367 -0.37 5.67 -12.45
C LEU A 367 0.20 6.00 -11.06
N LEU A 368 1.28 6.79 -10.99
CA LEU A 368 1.94 7.12 -9.75
C LEU A 368 1.26 8.31 -9.04
N PRO A 369 1.23 8.31 -7.69
CA PRO A 369 0.55 9.35 -6.92
C PRO A 369 1.14 10.73 -7.19
N LEU A 370 0.29 11.75 -7.21
CA LEU A 370 0.74 13.15 -7.28
C LEU A 370 1.36 13.58 -5.95
N ASN A 371 2.15 14.67 -5.97
CA ASN A 371 2.78 15.28 -4.79
C ASN A 371 3.65 14.28 -3.99
N ARG A 372 4.57 13.61 -4.70
CA ARG A 372 5.42 12.55 -4.14
C ARG A 372 6.88 12.99 -4.03
N GLN A 373 7.55 12.53 -2.96
CA GLN A 373 9.00 12.54 -2.84
C GLN A 373 9.52 11.11 -3.02
N ALA A 374 10.34 10.90 -4.06
CA ALA A 374 10.97 9.59 -4.30
C ALA A 374 11.97 9.24 -3.20
N ILE A 375 11.77 8.06 -2.60
CA ILE A 375 12.71 7.45 -1.66
C ILE A 375 13.64 6.49 -2.41
N SER A 376 13.07 5.63 -3.25
CA SER A 376 13.84 4.68 -4.05
C SER A 376 13.14 4.30 -5.35
N GLN A 377 13.95 3.94 -6.35
CA GLN A 377 13.50 3.37 -7.61
C GLN A 377 14.47 2.24 -7.99
N GLN A 378 13.94 1.05 -8.28
CA GLN A 378 14.77 -0.10 -8.62
C GLN A 378 14.07 -0.99 -9.66
N PRO A 379 14.79 -1.51 -10.67
CA PRO A 379 14.24 -2.54 -11.54
C PRO A 379 13.97 -3.82 -10.73
N ILE A 380 12.89 -4.53 -11.07
CA ILE A 380 12.52 -5.79 -10.42
C ILE A 380 12.12 -6.84 -11.46
N SER A 381 12.55 -8.08 -11.24
CA SER A 381 12.10 -9.24 -12.02
C SER A 381 11.11 -10.05 -11.20
N LEU A 382 9.93 -10.31 -11.78
CA LEU A 382 8.82 -10.98 -11.10
C LEU A 382 8.69 -12.46 -11.49
N GLY A 383 9.62 -12.98 -12.29
CA GLY A 383 9.55 -14.32 -12.89
C GLY A 383 8.62 -14.40 -14.10
N TRP A 384 7.47 -13.72 -14.05
CA TRP A 384 6.51 -13.65 -15.16
C TRP A 384 6.63 -12.37 -16.01
N SER A 385 7.25 -11.31 -15.48
CA SER A 385 7.53 -10.06 -16.22
C SER A 385 8.71 -9.28 -15.61
N GLN A 386 9.10 -8.20 -16.28
CA GLN A 386 10.02 -7.17 -15.78
C GLN A 386 9.21 -5.95 -15.36
N GLY A 387 9.63 -5.28 -14.30
CA GLY A 387 8.98 -4.08 -13.81
C GLY A 387 9.94 -3.11 -13.15
N THR A 388 9.39 -2.00 -12.66
CA THR A 388 10.11 -1.03 -11.83
C THR A 388 9.37 -0.87 -10.51
N GLN A 389 10.06 -1.09 -9.41
CA GLN A 389 9.57 -0.80 -8.08
C GLN A 389 9.96 0.62 -7.68
N TYR A 390 8.96 1.41 -7.28
CA TYR A 390 9.12 2.72 -6.72
C TYR A 390 8.69 2.73 -5.26
N THR A 391 9.35 3.54 -4.45
CA THR A 391 8.89 3.85 -3.09
C THR A 391 8.90 5.36 -2.91
N PHE A 392 7.77 5.89 -2.45
CA PHE A 392 7.51 7.31 -2.29
C PHE A 392 7.06 7.64 -0.86
N GLN A 393 7.29 8.88 -0.47
CA GLN A 393 6.55 9.55 0.60
C GLN A 393 5.63 10.58 -0.05
N GLN A 394 4.33 10.52 0.21
CA GLN A 394 3.42 11.56 -0.25
C GLN A 394 3.54 12.77 0.67
N ILE A 395 3.63 13.94 0.06
CA ILE A 395 3.86 15.22 0.74
C ILE A 395 2.61 16.08 0.56
N GLY A 396 2.04 16.57 1.66
CA GLY A 396 0.93 17.51 1.63
C GLY A 396 1.35 18.91 1.21
N ASP A 397 0.37 19.76 0.97
CA ASP A 397 0.60 21.16 0.54
C ASP A 397 1.46 21.96 1.54
N ASN A 398 1.48 21.54 2.80
CA ASN A 398 2.28 22.12 3.87
C ASN A 398 3.70 21.52 3.99
N GLY A 399 4.10 20.66 3.06
CA GLY A 399 5.40 19.97 3.09
C GLY A 399 5.48 18.79 4.07
N ALA A 400 4.40 18.50 4.83
CA ALA A 400 4.39 17.37 5.76
C ALA A 400 4.15 16.06 5.03
N ALA A 401 4.79 14.98 5.50
CA ALA A 401 4.50 13.64 5.03
C ALA A 401 3.06 13.23 5.40
N ILE A 402 2.29 12.81 4.41
CA ILE A 402 0.92 12.30 4.57
C ILE A 402 0.94 10.79 4.79
N ASN A 403 1.53 10.07 3.84
CA ASN A 403 1.65 8.61 3.86
C ASN A 403 2.94 8.19 3.15
N ALA A 404 3.16 6.88 3.04
CA ALA A 404 4.20 6.29 2.23
C ALA A 404 3.60 5.18 1.34
N GLU A 405 4.09 5.10 0.10
CA GLU A 405 3.60 4.17 -0.91
C GLU A 405 4.75 3.41 -1.56
N THR A 406 4.52 2.14 -1.93
CA THR A 406 5.39 1.36 -2.82
C THR A 406 4.57 0.91 -4.01
N HIS A 407 5.04 1.18 -5.22
CA HIS A 407 4.41 0.81 -6.49
C HIS A 407 5.32 -0.12 -7.26
N ILE A 408 4.75 -1.15 -7.88
CA ILE A 408 5.45 -2.04 -8.81
C ILE A 408 4.75 -1.89 -10.15
N LEU A 409 5.38 -1.11 -11.04
CA LEU A 409 4.88 -0.91 -12.39
C LEU A 409 5.36 -2.03 -13.29
N VAL A 410 4.41 -2.73 -13.91
CA VAL A 410 4.65 -3.81 -14.86
C VAL A 410 3.98 -3.45 -16.18
N ARG A 411 4.76 -3.50 -17.26
CA ARG A 411 4.26 -3.19 -18.60
C ARG A 411 4.03 -4.48 -19.38
N SER A 412 2.88 -4.57 -20.03
CA SER A 412 2.60 -5.51 -21.12
C SER A 412 2.58 -4.77 -22.46
N ASP A 413 2.25 -5.46 -23.55
CA ASP A 413 2.17 -4.85 -24.88
C ASP A 413 1.03 -3.82 -24.99
N ARG A 414 0.01 -3.91 -24.12
CA ARG A 414 -1.21 -3.08 -24.21
C ARG A 414 -1.55 -2.33 -22.94
N ARG A 415 -1.03 -2.73 -21.78
CA ARG A 415 -1.35 -2.11 -20.49
C ARG A 415 -0.10 -1.86 -19.66
N VAL A 416 -0.24 -0.91 -18.75
CA VAL A 416 0.62 -0.81 -17.57
C VAL A 416 -0.23 -1.16 -16.36
N TYR A 417 0.29 -2.05 -15.53
CA TYR A 417 -0.29 -2.43 -14.25
C TYR A 417 0.54 -1.80 -13.13
N ASP A 418 -0.14 -1.26 -12.13
CA ASP A 418 0.46 -0.76 -10.90
C ASP A 418 -0.04 -1.60 -9.73
N PHE A 419 0.85 -2.43 -9.16
CA PHE A 419 0.60 -3.09 -7.89
C PHE A 419 1.20 -2.27 -6.78
N TYR A 420 0.38 -1.84 -5.83
CA TYR A 420 0.86 -0.91 -4.81
C TYR A 420 0.50 -1.32 -3.39
N ALA A 421 1.30 -0.84 -2.45
CA ALA A 421 1.02 -0.84 -1.04
C ALA A 421 1.08 0.58 -0.50
N VAL A 422 0.20 0.91 0.42
CA VAL A 422 0.11 2.23 1.05
C VAL A 422 0.00 2.08 2.57
N ALA A 423 0.67 2.96 3.31
CA ALA A 423 0.58 3.03 4.77
C ALA A 423 0.95 4.43 5.29
N ASP A 424 0.57 4.77 6.52
CA ASP A 424 0.79 6.12 7.08
C ASP A 424 2.28 6.53 7.21
N THR A 425 3.19 5.56 7.27
CA THR A 425 4.62 5.80 7.45
C THR A 425 5.45 4.82 6.65
N VAL A 426 6.69 5.21 6.32
CA VAL A 426 7.66 4.32 5.65
C VAL A 426 7.88 3.02 6.44
N LYS A 427 7.87 3.07 7.77
CA LYS A 427 7.99 1.89 8.64
C LYS A 427 6.77 0.97 8.55
N ALA A 428 5.56 1.52 8.51
CA ALA A 428 4.35 0.74 8.33
C ALA A 428 4.29 0.15 6.91
N LEU A 429 4.75 0.89 5.90
CA LEU A 429 4.88 0.40 4.53
C LEU A 429 5.88 -0.75 4.42
N ASP A 430 7.00 -0.71 5.15
CA ASP A 430 7.96 -1.81 5.21
C ASP A 430 7.31 -3.10 5.73
N ALA A 431 6.39 -2.99 6.70
CA ALA A 431 5.60 -4.13 7.19
C ALA A 431 4.58 -4.67 6.17
N MET A 432 4.17 -3.86 5.19
CA MET A 432 3.28 -4.26 4.09
C MET A 432 4.00 -4.98 2.95
N ARG A 433 5.34 -4.91 2.90
CA ARG A 433 6.14 -5.48 1.80
C ARG A 433 5.88 -6.98 1.58
N PRO A 434 5.81 -7.85 2.61
CA PRO A 434 5.53 -9.27 2.39
C PRO A 434 4.15 -9.49 1.75
N VAL A 435 3.16 -8.67 2.09
CA VAL A 435 1.80 -8.76 1.54
C VAL A 435 1.80 -8.39 0.06
N LEU A 436 2.41 -7.25 -0.29
CA LEU A 436 2.55 -6.82 -1.68
C LEU A 436 3.33 -7.84 -2.52
N GLN A 437 4.45 -8.36 -2.00
CA GLN A 437 5.26 -9.36 -2.69
C GLN A 437 4.48 -10.65 -2.96
N ARG A 438 3.70 -11.13 -1.99
CA ARG A 438 2.84 -12.30 -2.19
C ARG A 438 1.77 -12.04 -3.26
N MET A 439 1.08 -10.90 -3.18
CA MET A 439 0.06 -10.50 -4.16
C MET A 439 0.65 -10.54 -5.57
N VAL A 440 1.79 -9.86 -5.79
CA VAL A 440 2.45 -9.77 -7.11
C VAL A 440 2.99 -11.12 -7.60
N ALA A 441 3.52 -11.96 -6.70
CA ALA A 441 4.00 -13.29 -7.05
C ALA A 441 2.86 -14.25 -7.44
N ALA A 442 1.64 -13.98 -6.98
CA ALA A 442 0.44 -14.79 -7.21
C ALA A 442 -0.38 -14.32 -8.44
N VAL A 443 0.06 -13.26 -9.12
CA VAL A 443 -0.62 -12.70 -10.29
C VAL A 443 -0.60 -13.70 -11.44
N VAL A 444 -1.78 -13.92 -12.01
CA VAL A 444 -1.95 -14.54 -13.32
C VAL A 444 -2.80 -13.59 -14.14
N ILE A 445 -2.24 -13.09 -15.24
CA ILE A 445 -2.97 -12.28 -16.21
C ILE A 445 -3.51 -13.26 -17.26
N HIS A 446 -4.81 -13.49 -17.22
CA HIS A 446 -5.54 -14.24 -18.24
C HIS A 446 -5.86 -13.26 -19.36
N ASP A 447 -4.86 -12.81 -20.10
CA ASP A 447 -5.13 -11.88 -21.21
C ASP A 447 -5.95 -12.62 -22.28
N PRO A 448 -7.26 -12.36 -22.44
CA PRO A 448 -8.07 -13.02 -23.46
C PRO A 448 -7.81 -12.41 -24.84
N GLU A 449 -6.88 -11.46 -24.97
CA GLU A 449 -6.44 -10.90 -26.24
C GLU A 449 -4.98 -11.24 -26.55
N ALA A 450 -4.24 -11.87 -25.62
CA ALA A 450 -3.01 -12.60 -25.97
C ALA A 450 -3.33 -13.86 -26.81
N THR A 451 -4.59 -14.27 -26.85
CA THR A 451 -5.19 -14.96 -28.00
C THR A 451 -5.29 -13.98 -29.16
N ALA A 452 -4.13 -13.74 -29.75
CA ALA A 452 -3.89 -12.98 -30.94
C ALA A 452 -5.02 -12.96 -31.96
N TYR A 453 -5.18 -11.81 -32.62
CA TYR A 453 -5.98 -11.63 -33.84
C TYR A 453 -5.64 -12.61 -34.98
N ASN A 454 -4.60 -13.44 -34.83
CA ASN A 454 -4.22 -14.48 -35.77
C ASN A 454 -3.93 -15.81 -35.06
N SER A 455 -4.58 -16.86 -35.55
CA SER A 455 -4.36 -18.27 -35.20
C SER A 455 -2.89 -18.73 -35.07
N ILE A 456 -1.96 -18.18 -35.88
CA ILE A 456 -0.51 -18.48 -35.74
C ILE A 456 -0.02 -18.06 -34.36
N GLU A 457 -0.36 -16.84 -33.95
CA GLU A 457 0.23 -16.24 -32.76
C GLU A 457 -0.32 -16.90 -31.49
N VAL A 458 -1.61 -17.27 -31.48
CA VAL A 458 -2.19 -18.16 -30.45
C VAL A 458 -1.41 -19.47 -30.35
N THR A 459 -1.14 -20.12 -31.48
CA THR A 459 -0.37 -21.37 -31.52
C THR A 459 1.04 -21.17 -31.00
N THR A 460 1.73 -20.10 -31.41
CA THR A 460 3.11 -19.82 -30.97
C THR A 460 3.17 -19.46 -29.49
N SER A 461 2.20 -18.70 -28.98
CA SER A 461 2.11 -18.29 -27.59
C SER A 461 1.83 -19.49 -26.68
N PHE A 462 0.88 -20.35 -27.04
CA PHE A 462 0.62 -21.63 -26.38
C PHE A 462 1.89 -22.49 -26.25
N LEU A 463 2.67 -22.60 -27.33
CA LEU A 463 3.91 -23.37 -27.32
C LEU A 463 4.98 -22.68 -26.45
N ALA A 464 5.17 -21.37 -26.60
CA ALA A 464 6.11 -20.62 -25.79
C ALA A 464 5.79 -20.66 -24.29
N THR A 465 4.50 -20.68 -23.90
CA THR A 465 4.09 -20.84 -22.50
C THR A 465 4.35 -22.25 -22.01
N LEU A 466 4.15 -23.30 -22.81
CA LEU A 466 4.51 -24.68 -22.43
C LEU A 466 6.01 -24.87 -22.20
N ILE A 467 6.88 -24.17 -22.96
CA ILE A 467 8.33 -24.20 -22.73
C ILE A 467 8.68 -23.54 -21.39
N ARG A 468 8.08 -22.37 -21.12
CA ARG A 468 8.39 -21.56 -19.93
C ARG A 468 7.82 -22.15 -18.64
N ASP A 469 6.58 -22.63 -18.71
CA ASP A 469 5.83 -23.18 -17.60
C ASP A 469 5.49 -24.66 -17.86
N ARG A 470 6.37 -25.53 -17.33
CA ARG A 470 6.21 -26.98 -17.39
C ARG A 470 5.06 -27.52 -16.55
N SER A 471 4.28 -26.69 -15.86
CA SER A 471 3.02 -27.14 -15.27
C SER A 471 1.86 -27.09 -16.26
N GLY A 472 2.04 -26.47 -17.43
CA GLY A 472 0.98 -26.24 -18.42
C GLY A 472 -0.07 -25.22 -18.01
N ALA A 473 -0.09 -24.75 -16.76
CA ALA A 473 -1.10 -23.84 -16.24
C ALA A 473 -1.19 -22.56 -17.08
N SER A 474 -0.04 -21.98 -17.43
CA SER A 474 0.05 -20.77 -18.26
C SER A 474 -0.41 -20.98 -19.71
N SER A 475 -0.63 -22.23 -20.14
CA SER A 475 -1.02 -22.58 -21.51
C SER A 475 -2.51 -22.93 -21.64
N LEU A 476 -3.20 -23.14 -20.52
CA LEU A 476 -4.64 -23.44 -20.52
C LEU A 476 -5.51 -22.33 -21.15
N PRO A 477 -5.20 -21.02 -21.01
CA PRO A 477 -6.01 -19.97 -21.61
C PRO A 477 -6.10 -20.00 -23.14
N TYR A 478 -5.17 -20.69 -23.82
CA TYR A 478 -5.20 -20.82 -25.29
C TYR A 478 -6.05 -22.00 -25.77
N LEU A 479 -6.60 -22.80 -24.86
CA LEU A 479 -7.44 -23.96 -25.19
C LEU A 479 -8.91 -23.56 -25.12
N SER A 480 -9.73 -24.17 -25.98
CA SER A 480 -11.17 -23.99 -25.88
C SER A 480 -11.74 -24.65 -24.63
N GLU A 481 -12.91 -24.19 -24.19
CA GLU A 481 -13.67 -24.82 -23.11
C GLU A 481 -13.90 -26.31 -23.38
N GLU A 482 -14.24 -26.69 -24.63
CA GLU A 482 -14.40 -28.09 -25.04
C GLU A 482 -13.14 -28.93 -24.80
N MET A 483 -11.94 -28.40 -25.08
CA MET A 483 -10.69 -29.10 -24.78
C MET A 483 -10.46 -29.23 -23.27
N LEU A 484 -10.75 -28.18 -22.50
CA LEU A 484 -10.59 -28.18 -21.05
C LEU A 484 -11.54 -29.18 -20.37
N GLU A 485 -12.81 -29.21 -20.78
CA GLU A 485 -13.82 -30.16 -20.31
C GLU A 485 -13.49 -31.61 -20.69
N GLY A 486 -12.81 -31.81 -21.82
CA GLY A 486 -12.27 -33.10 -22.24
C GLY A 486 -11.16 -33.65 -21.33
N GLY A 487 -10.80 -32.95 -20.25
CA GLY A 487 -9.77 -33.36 -19.29
C GLY A 487 -8.36 -33.00 -19.74
N ALA A 488 -8.20 -31.93 -20.53
CA ALA A 488 -6.88 -31.41 -20.88
C ALA A 488 -6.18 -30.82 -19.65
N ASP A 489 -5.50 -31.67 -18.88
CA ASP A 489 -4.46 -31.25 -17.93
C ASP A 489 -3.08 -31.25 -18.61
N TYR A 490 -2.04 -30.87 -17.87
CA TYR A 490 -0.67 -30.86 -18.39
C TYR A 490 -0.20 -32.21 -18.95
N GLN A 491 -0.50 -33.31 -18.26
CA GLN A 491 -0.09 -34.64 -18.71
C GLN A 491 -0.82 -35.00 -20.00
N ALA A 492 -2.10 -34.65 -20.11
CA ALA A 492 -2.88 -34.80 -21.33
C ALA A 492 -2.34 -33.93 -22.47
N LEU A 493 -1.92 -32.69 -22.21
CA LEU A 493 -1.32 -31.80 -23.22
C LEU A 493 0.02 -32.33 -23.72
N LEU A 494 0.89 -32.80 -22.82
CA LEU A 494 2.13 -33.47 -23.22
C LEU A 494 1.84 -34.72 -24.04
N HIS A 495 0.85 -35.52 -23.63
CA HIS A 495 0.47 -36.72 -24.35
C HIS A 495 -0.14 -36.41 -25.73
N LEU A 496 -0.96 -35.37 -25.87
CA LEU A 496 -1.52 -34.89 -27.15
C LEU A 496 -0.42 -34.42 -28.10
N LEU A 497 0.57 -33.72 -27.56
CA LEU A 497 1.78 -33.35 -28.30
C LEU A 497 2.72 -34.55 -28.49
N ALA A 498 2.41 -35.74 -27.96
CA ALA A 498 3.23 -36.95 -27.86
C ALA A 498 4.69 -36.66 -27.48
N VAL A 499 4.85 -35.81 -26.47
CA VAL A 499 6.12 -35.41 -25.89
C VAL A 499 6.30 -36.02 -24.53
N SER A 500 7.33 -36.83 -24.39
CA SER A 500 7.86 -37.25 -23.09
C SER A 500 8.78 -36.20 -22.47
N ASP A 501 9.23 -35.22 -23.27
CA ASP A 501 10.16 -34.18 -22.86
C ASP A 501 9.87 -32.87 -23.62
N VAL A 502 10.26 -31.73 -23.05
CA VAL A 502 9.95 -30.41 -23.64
C VAL A 502 10.81 -30.21 -24.91
N TYR A 503 10.19 -29.86 -26.03
CA TYR A 503 10.88 -29.51 -27.26
C TYR A 503 11.78 -28.27 -27.04
N ARG A 504 12.88 -28.18 -27.80
CA ARG A 504 13.83 -27.04 -27.71
C ARG A 504 13.35 -25.82 -28.47
N SER A 505 12.77 -26.06 -29.64
CA SER A 505 12.27 -25.02 -30.53
C SER A 505 11.11 -25.57 -31.34
N PHE A 506 10.39 -24.67 -32.01
CA PHE A 506 9.28 -25.03 -32.86
C PHE A 506 9.16 -24.03 -34.01
N ASP A 507 8.59 -24.50 -35.12
CA ASP A 507 8.13 -23.66 -36.22
C ASP A 507 6.62 -23.83 -36.37
N ALA A 508 5.91 -22.73 -36.62
CA ALA A 508 4.48 -22.74 -36.90
C ALA A 508 4.23 -22.21 -38.32
N THR A 509 3.51 -22.98 -39.13
CA THR A 509 3.14 -22.61 -40.51
C THR A 509 1.62 -22.64 -40.64
N TRP A 510 1.04 -21.50 -41.02
CA TRP A 510 -0.38 -21.45 -41.34
C TRP A 510 -0.68 -22.25 -42.61
N LEU A 511 -1.73 -23.05 -42.57
CA LEU A 511 -2.15 -23.87 -43.71
C LEU A 511 -3.36 -23.26 -44.42
N GLU A 512 -4.46 -23.06 -43.69
CA GLU A 512 -5.73 -22.61 -44.24
C GLU A 512 -6.66 -22.02 -43.18
N ASN A 513 -7.55 -21.13 -43.62
CA ASN A 513 -8.76 -20.75 -42.89
C ASN A 513 -9.96 -21.42 -43.56
N THR A 514 -10.86 -22.00 -42.77
CA THR A 514 -12.13 -22.53 -43.27
C THR A 514 -13.17 -21.40 -43.30
N ALA A 515 -14.25 -21.61 -44.06
CA ALA A 515 -15.36 -20.65 -44.10
C ALA A 515 -16.10 -20.53 -42.76
N ASP A 516 -15.90 -21.50 -41.86
CA ASP A 516 -16.61 -21.64 -40.58
C ASP A 516 -15.86 -20.97 -39.40
N GLY A 517 -14.90 -20.10 -39.69
CA GLY A 517 -14.11 -19.42 -38.66
C GLY A 517 -13.07 -20.32 -37.98
N GLN A 518 -12.66 -21.43 -38.62
CA GLN A 518 -11.55 -22.25 -38.14
C GLN A 518 -10.25 -21.94 -38.89
N ALA A 519 -9.14 -22.16 -38.21
CA ALA A 519 -7.81 -22.06 -38.78
C ALA A 519 -7.03 -23.34 -38.49
N LYS A 520 -6.19 -23.73 -39.44
CA LYS A 520 -5.27 -24.87 -39.28
C LYS A 520 -3.83 -24.40 -39.32
N VAL A 521 -3.08 -24.74 -38.29
CA VAL A 521 -1.66 -24.41 -38.14
C VAL A 521 -0.85 -25.69 -38.03
N LEU A 522 0.11 -25.88 -38.93
CA LEU A 522 1.07 -26.96 -38.86
C LEU A 522 2.23 -26.55 -37.96
N VAL A 523 2.42 -27.26 -36.87
CA VAL A 523 3.51 -27.07 -35.92
C VAL A 523 4.56 -28.14 -36.14
N THR A 524 5.82 -27.74 -36.28
CA THR A 524 6.99 -28.62 -36.30
C THR A 524 7.77 -28.42 -35.01
N LEU A 525 7.80 -29.43 -34.15
CA LEU A 525 8.51 -29.44 -32.87
C LEU A 525 9.90 -30.07 -33.05
N HIS A 526 10.94 -29.40 -32.55
CA HIS A 526 12.33 -29.86 -32.61
C HIS A 526 12.84 -30.25 -31.22
N PHE A 527 13.29 -31.49 -31.05
CA PHE A 527 13.78 -32.04 -29.78
C PHE A 527 15.31 -32.00 -29.68
N ALA A 528 15.83 -32.30 -28.48
CA ALA A 528 17.27 -32.29 -28.22
C ALA A 528 18.06 -33.34 -29.03
N ASP A 529 17.42 -34.45 -29.39
CA ASP A 529 18.04 -35.56 -30.12
C ASP A 529 17.80 -35.49 -31.64
N ASP A 530 17.58 -34.28 -32.17
CA ASP A 530 17.19 -34.01 -33.57
C ASP A 530 15.91 -34.74 -34.03
N VAL A 531 15.13 -35.28 -33.08
CA VAL A 531 13.80 -35.79 -33.35
C VAL A 531 12.91 -34.62 -33.77
N ILE A 532 12.18 -34.80 -34.86
CA ILE A 532 11.22 -33.82 -35.37
C ILE A 532 9.84 -34.44 -35.30
N GLN A 533 8.90 -33.74 -34.68
CA GLN A 533 7.49 -34.15 -34.69
C GLN A 533 6.62 -33.06 -35.30
N LYS A 534 5.64 -33.46 -36.11
CA LYS A 534 4.67 -32.55 -36.70
C LYS A 534 3.29 -32.74 -36.09
N ARG A 535 2.62 -31.63 -35.80
CA ARG A 535 1.28 -31.58 -35.21
C ARG A 535 0.42 -30.60 -35.97
N LEU A 536 -0.83 -30.98 -36.20
CA LEU A 536 -1.83 -30.12 -36.78
C LEU A 536 -2.70 -29.55 -35.66
N PHE A 537 -2.66 -28.23 -35.51
CA PHE A 537 -3.49 -27.49 -34.57
C PHE A 537 -4.70 -26.98 -35.33
N THR A 538 -5.89 -27.26 -34.81
CA THR A 538 -7.14 -26.65 -35.29
C THR A 538 -7.59 -25.65 -34.25
N LEU A 539 -7.82 -24.42 -34.71
CA LEU A 539 -8.25 -23.31 -33.87
C LEU A 539 -9.64 -22.84 -34.33
N GLN A 540 -10.44 -22.34 -33.40
CA GLN A 540 -11.75 -21.74 -33.65
C GLN A 540 -11.70 -20.28 -33.17
N GLY A 541 -12.05 -19.35 -34.05
CA GLY A 541 -12.31 -17.97 -33.68
C GLY A 541 -13.73 -17.84 -33.11
N ASP A 542 -13.89 -17.07 -32.04
CA ASP A 542 -15.20 -16.63 -31.55
C ASP A 542 -15.69 -15.36 -32.27
N ASP A 543 -16.88 -14.89 -31.89
CA ASP A 543 -17.51 -13.70 -32.48
C ASP A 543 -16.74 -12.40 -32.15
N GLU A 544 -15.86 -12.41 -31.14
CA GLU A 544 -15.03 -11.28 -30.71
C GLU A 544 -13.67 -11.28 -31.45
N GLY A 545 -13.39 -12.30 -32.26
CA GLY A 545 -12.16 -12.46 -33.03
C GLY A 545 -11.03 -13.15 -32.26
N THR A 546 -11.35 -13.72 -31.10
CA THR A 546 -10.42 -14.43 -30.24
C THR A 546 -10.32 -15.89 -30.66
N TRP A 547 -9.10 -16.41 -30.76
CA TRP A 547 -8.83 -17.77 -31.26
C TRP A 547 -8.47 -18.73 -30.13
N TYR A 548 -9.07 -19.91 -30.13
CA TYR A 548 -8.75 -21.00 -29.18
C TYR A 548 -8.35 -22.26 -29.92
N ILE A 549 -7.41 -23.02 -29.37
CA ILE A 549 -7.06 -24.36 -29.84
C ILE A 549 -8.18 -25.32 -29.43
N ILE A 550 -8.87 -25.87 -30.42
CA ILE A 550 -9.97 -26.85 -30.21
C ILE A 550 -9.50 -28.28 -30.44
N LYS A 551 -8.37 -28.48 -31.14
CA LYS A 551 -7.88 -29.82 -31.48
C LYS A 551 -6.38 -29.81 -31.79
N ILE A 552 -5.68 -30.86 -31.35
CA ILE A 552 -4.28 -31.12 -31.68
C ILE A 552 -4.17 -32.56 -32.19
N GLU A 553 -3.66 -32.73 -33.42
CA GLU A 553 -3.57 -34.05 -34.06
C GLU A 553 -2.14 -34.38 -34.51
N PRO A 554 -1.68 -35.63 -34.40
CA PRO A 554 -0.47 -36.09 -35.07
C PRO A 554 -0.70 -36.06 -36.59
N THR A 555 0.24 -35.48 -37.32
CA THR A 555 0.26 -35.64 -38.78
C THR A 555 0.98 -36.94 -39.12
N SER A 556 0.39 -37.77 -39.97
CA SER A 556 1.11 -38.89 -40.58
C SER A 556 2.26 -38.33 -41.41
N GLY A 557 3.49 -38.58 -40.94
CA GLY A 557 4.73 -38.16 -41.60
C GLY A 557 4.94 -38.82 -42.95
#